data_AF-A0A3A3HG18-F1
#
_entry.id   AF-A0A3A3HG18-F1
#
_cell.length_a   1.000
_cell.length_b   1.000
_cell.length_c   1.000
_cell.angle_alpha   90.00
_cell.angle_beta   90.00
_cell.angle_gamma   90.00
#
_symmetry.space_group_name_H-M   'P 1'
#
loop_
_entity.id
_entity.type
_entity.pdbx_description
1 polymer ?
#
loop_
_entity_poly.entity_id
_entity_poly.type
_entity_poly.pdbx_seq_one_letter_code
_entity_poly.pdbx_strand_id
1 'polypeptide(L)'
;MDEQIIFWSRQEAWPRDTPIYVFLARAVHIVGKSMFPTEWTEGEPITPEPYRLNLGINGITSALPQSMAKPWQKDTVHRLILRHHPEFKRPPTRHGKFGPERLTFTVEEWQAAYQTAQRLDAERLVSRRRFEVVVREIANQIADGILKYALRDARGGTISSTLCSPDLWNTESISPRFYWCQMNRENPFGVAVGGDGFQSIFIERASLDRFLASRVTAQSSKPDRGPKKAYSLEEKLLPYAQTIYEAVERGESEPPTRDEFVSKFRDKFPDVSIPVVRNFVWPTRPKAWNRRAAKGS
;
A
#
# COMPACT_ATOMS: atom_id res chain seq x y z
N MET A 1 20.24 -5.25 -8.03
CA MET A 1 19.30 -5.35 -6.88
C MET A 1 19.15 -3.93 -6.35
N ASP A 2 17.94 -3.49 -6.05
CA ASP A 2 17.69 -2.12 -5.58
C ASP A 2 18.49 -1.84 -4.31
N GLU A 3 19.28 -0.76 -4.28
CA GLU A 3 20.15 -0.41 -3.15
C GLU A 3 19.35 -0.18 -1.86
N GLN A 4 18.10 0.29 -1.98
CA GLN A 4 17.17 0.39 -0.86
C GLN A 4 16.87 -0.99 -0.28
N ILE A 5 16.56 -1.98 -1.13
CA ILE A 5 16.27 -3.34 -0.69
C ILE A 5 17.50 -3.91 0.03
N ILE A 6 18.71 -3.68 -0.49
CA ILE A 6 19.95 -4.12 0.15
C ILE A 6 20.08 -3.49 1.54
N PHE A 7 19.90 -2.17 1.66
CA PHE A 7 19.96 -1.46 2.94
C PHE A 7 18.95 -2.03 3.95
N TRP A 8 17.69 -2.17 3.56
CA TRP A 8 16.63 -2.63 4.45
C TRP A 8 16.73 -4.13 4.80
N SER A 9 17.37 -4.94 3.95
CA SER A 9 17.59 -6.37 4.21
C SER A 9 18.73 -6.66 5.19
N ARG A 10 19.68 -5.73 5.37
CA ARG A 10 20.90 -5.91 6.17
C ARG A 10 20.81 -5.17 7.51
N GLN A 11 19.89 -5.61 8.36
CA GLN A 11 19.63 -4.94 9.64
C GLN A 11 20.88 -4.90 10.55
N GLU A 12 21.75 -5.91 10.45
CA GLU A 12 23.02 -6.01 11.17
C GLU A 12 24.03 -4.93 10.79
N ALA A 13 23.89 -4.34 9.60
CA ALA A 13 24.76 -3.27 9.11
C ALA A 13 24.27 -1.87 9.53
N TRP A 14 23.09 -1.75 10.13
CA TRP A 14 22.55 -0.46 10.54
C TRP A 14 23.33 0.15 11.71
N PRO A 15 23.36 1.49 11.80
CA PRO A 15 23.81 2.20 13.00
C PRO A 15 23.22 1.60 14.28
N ARG A 16 24.08 1.37 15.28
CA ARG A 16 23.68 0.84 16.59
C ARG A 16 22.82 1.85 17.35
N ASP A 17 21.76 1.36 17.98
CA ASP A 17 21.01 2.13 18.97
C ASP A 17 21.88 2.45 20.19
N THR A 18 21.44 3.43 20.96
CA THR A 18 21.96 3.74 22.29
C THR A 18 20.83 3.60 23.32
N PRO A 19 21.12 3.70 24.63
CA PRO A 19 20.07 3.77 25.64
C PRO A 19 19.10 4.94 25.41
N ILE A 20 19.57 6.03 24.80
CA ILE A 20 18.81 7.27 24.62
C ILE A 20 18.18 7.37 23.23
N TYR A 21 18.76 6.72 22.21
CA TYR A 21 18.35 6.90 20.82
C TYR A 21 18.15 5.57 20.09
N VAL A 22 17.16 5.56 19.19
CA VAL A 22 16.84 4.45 18.30
C VAL A 22 17.07 4.89 16.86
N PHE A 23 17.80 4.11 16.07
CA PHE A 23 18.00 4.42 14.66
C PHE A 23 16.66 4.39 13.89
N LEU A 24 16.45 5.32 12.96
CA LEU A 24 15.15 5.50 12.28
C LEU A 24 14.61 4.22 11.64
N ALA A 25 15.45 3.39 11.01
CA ALA A 25 15.00 2.12 10.41
C ALA A 25 14.38 1.17 11.45
N ARG A 26 14.95 1.10 12.66
CA ARG A 26 14.39 0.31 13.76
C ARG A 26 13.13 0.95 14.33
N ALA A 27 13.11 2.29 14.43
CA ALA A 27 11.90 3.00 14.83
C ALA A 27 10.73 2.70 13.88
N VAL A 28 10.97 2.58 12.57
CA VAL A 28 9.97 2.13 11.59
C VAL A 28 9.42 0.75 11.94
N HIS A 29 10.25 -0.24 12.27
CA HIS A 29 9.74 -1.55 12.67
C HIS A 29 9.00 -1.53 14.01
N ILE A 30 9.47 -0.76 14.99
CA ILE A 30 8.82 -0.63 16.30
C ILE A 30 7.41 -0.01 16.12
N VAL A 31 7.32 1.10 15.40
CA VAL A 31 6.04 1.77 15.13
C VAL A 31 5.15 0.89 14.24
N GLY A 32 5.72 0.22 13.23
CA GLY A 32 4.99 -0.70 12.37
C GLY A 32 4.34 -1.85 13.14
N LYS A 33 5.06 -2.49 14.05
CA LYS A 33 4.50 -3.50 14.97
C LYS A 33 3.41 -2.93 15.88
N SER A 34 3.56 -1.69 16.34
CA SER A 34 2.53 -1.04 17.15
C SER A 34 1.26 -0.71 16.36
N MET A 35 1.40 -0.32 15.09
CA MET A 35 0.29 0.05 14.21
C MET A 35 -0.42 -1.17 13.61
N PHE A 36 0.32 -2.26 13.35
CA PHE A 36 -0.16 -3.48 12.72
C PHE A 36 0.35 -4.73 13.48
N PRO A 37 -0.14 -5.00 14.70
CA PRO A 37 0.44 -6.02 15.58
C PRO A 37 0.44 -7.44 15.01
N THR A 38 -0.50 -7.77 14.12
CA THR A 38 -0.63 -9.11 13.54
C THR A 38 -0.18 -9.18 12.08
N GLU A 39 -0.09 -8.03 11.40
CA GLU A 39 0.14 -7.95 9.96
C GLU A 39 1.51 -7.37 9.59
N TRP A 40 2.22 -6.74 10.54
CA TRP A 40 3.58 -6.27 10.31
C TRP A 40 4.58 -7.41 10.35
N THR A 41 5.18 -7.68 9.21
CA THR A 41 6.08 -8.84 9.00
C THR A 41 7.56 -8.47 9.09
N GLU A 42 7.88 -7.18 9.21
CA GLU A 42 9.22 -6.60 9.00
C GLU A 42 9.72 -6.67 7.55
N GLY A 43 9.01 -7.37 6.66
CA GLY A 43 9.29 -7.42 5.22
C GLY A 43 8.73 -6.24 4.42
N GLU A 44 7.96 -5.35 5.05
CA GLU A 44 7.31 -4.22 4.39
C GLU A 44 8.30 -3.31 3.63
N PRO A 45 9.45 -2.87 4.21
CA PRO A 45 10.38 -1.97 3.52
C PRO A 45 11.10 -2.59 2.33
N ILE A 46 11.19 -3.93 2.27
CA ILE A 46 11.81 -4.68 1.17
C ILE A 46 10.79 -5.24 0.17
N THR A 47 9.52 -4.85 0.30
CA THR A 47 8.47 -5.33 -0.61
C THR A 47 8.70 -4.79 -2.03
N PRO A 48 8.90 -5.66 -3.03
CA PRO A 48 9.20 -5.23 -4.39
C PRO A 48 8.10 -4.35 -5.00
N GLU A 49 8.48 -3.54 -5.97
CA GLU A 49 7.53 -2.83 -6.82
C GLU A 49 6.56 -3.80 -7.51
N PRO A 50 5.31 -3.36 -7.78
CA PRO A 50 4.39 -4.11 -8.62
C PRO A 50 4.99 -4.40 -10.01
N TYR A 51 4.58 -5.49 -10.65
CA TYR A 51 5.15 -5.95 -11.91
C TYR A 51 4.86 -5.05 -13.13
N ARG A 52 4.06 -3.98 -12.96
CA ARG A 52 3.74 -2.97 -13.99
C ARG A 52 3.24 -3.59 -15.30
N LEU A 53 2.43 -4.64 -15.21
CA LEU A 53 1.78 -5.30 -16.35
C LEU A 53 0.38 -4.75 -16.63
N ASN A 54 0.08 -3.55 -16.13
CA ASN A 54 -1.17 -2.85 -16.38
C ASN A 54 -0.93 -1.62 -17.26
N LEU A 55 -1.95 -1.27 -18.04
CA LEU A 55 -2.03 -0.03 -18.81
C LEU A 55 -3.05 0.89 -18.15
N GLY A 56 -2.62 2.08 -17.75
CA GLY A 56 -3.51 3.13 -17.24
C GLY A 56 -3.84 4.11 -18.36
N ILE A 57 -5.11 4.20 -18.76
CA ILE A 57 -5.61 5.21 -19.71
C ILE A 57 -6.79 5.91 -19.04
N ASN A 58 -6.69 7.22 -18.84
CA ASN A 58 -7.77 8.06 -18.27
C ASN A 58 -8.35 7.51 -16.94
N GLY A 59 -7.50 6.98 -16.06
CA GLY A 59 -7.91 6.41 -14.78
C GLY A 59 -8.49 4.99 -14.86
N ILE A 60 -8.66 4.43 -16.06
CA ILE A 60 -9.04 3.04 -16.26
C ILE A 60 -7.77 2.20 -16.35
N THR A 61 -7.70 1.15 -15.52
CA THR A 61 -6.60 0.20 -15.52
C THR A 61 -7.02 -1.06 -16.27
N SER A 62 -6.27 -1.43 -17.31
CA SER A 62 -6.48 -2.65 -18.09
C SER A 62 -5.21 -3.50 -18.18
N ALA A 63 -5.34 -4.74 -18.63
CA ALA A 63 -4.20 -5.61 -18.88
C ALA A 63 -3.31 -5.03 -19.99
N LEU A 64 -1.99 -5.04 -19.78
CA LEU A 64 -1.04 -4.58 -20.79
C LEU A 64 -1.01 -5.57 -21.97
N PRO A 65 -1.31 -5.13 -23.22
CA PRO A 65 -1.19 -5.99 -24.38
C PRO A 65 0.27 -6.36 -24.65
N GLN A 66 0.53 -7.61 -25.05
CA GLN A 66 1.89 -8.08 -25.36
C GLN A 66 2.60 -7.24 -26.43
N SER A 67 1.84 -6.72 -27.41
CA SER A 67 2.35 -5.85 -28.47
C SER A 67 2.87 -4.50 -27.96
N MET A 68 2.36 -4.03 -26.83
CA MET A 68 2.76 -2.76 -26.19
C MET A 68 3.79 -2.96 -25.07
N ALA A 69 4.06 -4.21 -24.69
CA ALA A 69 4.97 -4.52 -23.60
C ALA A 69 6.43 -4.28 -23.99
N LYS A 70 7.14 -3.54 -23.13
CA LYS A 70 8.58 -3.28 -23.24
C LYS A 70 9.37 -4.58 -23.04
N PRO A 71 10.62 -4.68 -23.54
CA PRO A 71 11.44 -5.88 -23.38
C PRO A 71 11.58 -6.36 -21.92
N TRP A 72 11.74 -5.46 -20.95
CA TRP A 72 11.84 -5.83 -19.53
C TRP A 72 10.51 -6.33 -18.93
N GLN A 73 9.36 -5.89 -19.45
CA GLN A 73 8.05 -6.42 -19.06
C GLN A 73 7.88 -7.83 -19.61
N LYS A 74 8.37 -8.09 -20.82
CA LYS A 74 8.41 -9.44 -21.40
C LYS A 74 9.34 -10.37 -20.62
N ASP A 75 10.52 -9.91 -20.21
CA ASP A 75 11.39 -10.67 -19.30
C ASP A 75 10.71 -10.98 -17.96
N THR A 76 9.97 -10.01 -17.43
CA THR A 76 9.16 -10.18 -16.21
C THR A 76 8.10 -11.26 -16.37
N VAL A 77 7.32 -11.22 -17.47
CA VAL A 77 6.34 -12.25 -17.82
C VAL A 77 7.01 -13.62 -17.96
N HIS A 78 8.15 -13.70 -18.63
CA HIS A 78 8.89 -14.94 -18.80
C HIS A 78 9.31 -15.55 -17.45
N ARG A 79 9.85 -14.74 -16.54
CA ARG A 79 10.21 -15.20 -15.18
C ARG A 79 9.00 -15.64 -14.36
N LEU A 80 7.87 -14.97 -14.51
CA LEU A 80 6.62 -15.37 -13.86
C LEU A 80 6.15 -16.74 -14.36
N ILE A 81 6.21 -16.98 -15.68
CA ILE A 81 5.87 -18.28 -16.27
C ILE A 81 6.81 -19.37 -15.78
N LEU A 82 8.12 -19.17 -15.88
CA LEU A 82 9.10 -20.18 -15.44
C LEU A 82 8.93 -20.57 -13.96
N ARG A 83 8.53 -19.61 -13.11
CA ARG A 83 8.42 -19.84 -11.66
C ARG A 83 7.06 -20.40 -11.24
N HIS A 84 5.97 -19.97 -11.87
CA HIS A 84 4.62 -20.23 -11.41
C HIS A 84 3.77 -21.08 -12.36
N HIS A 85 4.22 -21.24 -13.60
CA HIS A 85 3.50 -21.97 -14.65
C HIS A 85 4.41 -22.98 -15.38
N PRO A 86 4.99 -23.98 -14.66
CA PRO A 86 5.87 -24.98 -15.26
C PRO A 86 5.17 -25.84 -16.33
N GLU A 87 3.83 -25.91 -16.31
CA GLU A 87 3.01 -26.60 -17.31
C GLU A 87 3.24 -26.11 -18.74
N PHE A 88 3.62 -24.85 -18.93
CA PHE A 88 3.93 -24.30 -20.26
C PHE A 88 5.30 -24.76 -20.80
N LYS A 89 6.13 -25.44 -19.99
CA LYS A 89 7.43 -26.01 -20.38
C LYS A 89 8.35 -25.04 -21.15
N ARG A 90 8.30 -23.75 -20.81
CA ARG A 90 9.14 -22.74 -21.49
C ARG A 90 10.63 -23.02 -21.24
N PRO A 91 11.49 -22.87 -22.26
CA PRO A 91 12.93 -22.91 -22.06
C PRO A 91 13.40 -21.66 -21.32
N PRO A 92 14.52 -21.72 -20.58
CA PRO A 92 15.17 -20.53 -20.03
C PRO A 92 15.57 -19.52 -21.10
N THR A 93 15.71 -18.23 -20.71
CA THR A 93 16.14 -17.16 -21.61
C THR A 93 17.48 -17.48 -22.29
N ARG A 94 17.47 -17.53 -23.62
CA ARG A 94 18.69 -17.67 -24.43
C ARG A 94 19.29 -16.31 -24.74
N HIS A 95 20.61 -16.23 -24.67
CA HIS A 95 21.38 -15.04 -25.01
C HIS A 95 22.13 -15.30 -26.31
N GLY A 96 21.80 -14.52 -27.34
CA GLY A 96 22.52 -14.53 -28.61
C GLY A 96 23.64 -13.50 -28.65
N LYS A 97 24.32 -13.40 -29.80
CA LYS A 97 25.42 -12.45 -30.04
C LYS A 97 25.06 -10.98 -29.79
N PHE A 98 23.77 -10.63 -29.91
CA PHE A 98 23.27 -9.25 -29.80
C PHE A 98 22.32 -9.03 -28.59
N GLY A 99 22.35 -9.94 -27.61
CA GLY A 99 21.52 -9.86 -26.41
C GLY A 99 20.46 -10.97 -26.32
N PRO A 100 19.50 -10.86 -25.38
CA PRO A 100 18.47 -11.87 -25.19
C PRO A 100 17.59 -12.00 -26.43
N GLU A 101 17.23 -13.23 -26.79
CA GLU A 101 16.29 -13.48 -27.89
C GLU A 101 14.94 -12.79 -27.63
N ARG A 102 14.26 -12.39 -28.71
CA ARG A 102 12.95 -11.75 -28.59
C ARG A 102 11.95 -12.73 -27.99
N LEU A 103 11.51 -12.43 -26.77
CA LEU A 103 10.49 -13.20 -26.08
C LEU A 103 9.12 -12.98 -26.74
N THR A 104 8.50 -14.07 -27.19
CA THR A 104 7.13 -14.13 -27.70
C THR A 104 6.30 -15.08 -26.83
N PHE A 105 5.04 -14.73 -26.59
CA PHE A 105 4.14 -15.51 -25.74
C PHE A 105 2.87 -15.85 -26.52
N THR A 106 2.33 -17.04 -26.27
CA THR A 106 0.94 -17.35 -26.58
C THR A 106 0.00 -16.46 -25.78
N VAL A 107 -1.27 -16.40 -26.17
CA VAL A 107 -2.29 -15.62 -25.44
C VAL A 107 -2.46 -16.20 -24.05
N GLU A 108 -2.45 -17.52 -23.93
CA GLU A 108 -2.62 -18.29 -22.70
C GLU A 108 -1.47 -18.04 -21.72
N GLU A 109 -0.22 -18.10 -22.20
CA GLU A 109 0.96 -17.81 -21.39
C GLU A 109 0.95 -16.38 -20.84
N TRP A 110 0.61 -15.41 -21.71
CA TRP A 110 0.54 -14.01 -21.31
C TRP A 110 -0.54 -13.78 -20.25
N GLN A 111 -1.72 -14.35 -20.48
CA GLN A 111 -2.86 -14.22 -19.57
C GLN A 111 -2.58 -14.87 -18.22
N ALA A 112 -1.97 -16.06 -18.20
CA ALA A 112 -1.60 -16.75 -16.96
C ALA A 112 -0.58 -15.95 -16.14
N ALA A 113 0.47 -15.45 -16.80
CA ALA A 113 1.46 -14.59 -16.14
C ALA A 113 0.85 -13.30 -15.61
N TYR A 114 -0.07 -12.69 -16.36
CA TYR A 114 -0.78 -11.48 -15.94
C TYR A 114 -1.63 -11.73 -14.69
N GLN A 115 -2.40 -12.81 -14.66
CA GLN A 115 -3.21 -13.18 -13.48
C GLN A 115 -2.33 -13.45 -12.25
N THR A 116 -1.20 -14.16 -12.43
CA THR A 116 -0.22 -14.36 -11.36
C THR A 116 0.37 -13.04 -10.89
N ALA A 117 0.70 -12.13 -11.80
CA ALA A 117 1.18 -10.79 -11.44
C ALA A 117 0.13 -10.01 -10.66
N GLN A 118 -1.14 -10.02 -11.07
CA GLN A 118 -2.22 -9.32 -10.36
C GLN A 118 -2.36 -9.81 -8.91
N ARG A 119 -2.34 -11.14 -8.70
CA ARG A 119 -2.44 -11.72 -7.36
C ARG A 119 -1.25 -11.31 -6.49
N LEU A 120 -0.03 -11.45 -7.01
CA LEU A 120 1.19 -11.07 -6.27
C LEU A 120 1.26 -9.56 -6.02
N ASP A 121 0.83 -8.74 -6.98
CA ASP A 121 0.79 -7.29 -6.84
C ASP A 121 -0.25 -6.87 -5.79
N ALA A 122 -1.39 -7.56 -5.67
CA ALA A 122 -2.37 -7.29 -4.62
C ALA A 122 -1.75 -7.48 -3.22
N GLU A 123 -1.02 -8.57 -3.00
CA GLU A 123 -0.31 -8.83 -1.74
C GLU A 123 0.77 -7.75 -1.48
N ARG A 124 1.57 -7.42 -2.50
CA ARG A 124 2.61 -6.37 -2.40
C ARG A 124 2.03 -5.01 -2.06
N LEU A 125 0.93 -4.62 -2.71
CA LEU A 125 0.31 -3.32 -2.50
C LEU A 125 -0.17 -3.15 -1.05
N VAL A 126 -0.69 -4.21 -0.43
CA VAL A 126 -1.09 -4.16 0.98
C VAL A 126 0.14 -3.93 1.88
N SER A 127 1.21 -4.70 1.67
CA SER A 127 2.46 -4.56 2.42
C SER A 127 3.09 -3.17 2.28
N ARG A 128 3.18 -2.66 1.03
CA ARG A 128 3.70 -1.32 0.75
C ARG A 128 2.84 -0.21 1.36
N ARG A 129 1.51 -0.33 1.33
CA ARG A 129 0.62 0.63 2.00
C ARG A 129 0.86 0.68 3.50
N ARG A 130 1.10 -0.48 4.16
CA ARG A 130 1.46 -0.48 5.58
C ARG A 130 2.76 0.28 5.82
N PHE A 131 3.80 0.03 5.01
CA PHE A 131 5.06 0.78 5.09
C PHE A 131 4.82 2.30 4.93
N GLU A 132 4.11 2.70 3.88
CA GLU A 132 3.80 4.11 3.59
C GLU A 132 3.05 4.79 4.74
N VAL A 133 2.10 4.09 5.35
CA VAL A 133 1.35 4.60 6.51
C VAL A 133 2.28 4.79 7.71
N VAL A 134 3.18 3.83 7.99
CA VAL A 134 4.12 3.93 9.12
C VAL A 134 5.11 5.07 8.94
N VAL A 135 5.75 5.18 7.78
CA VAL A 135 6.75 6.24 7.54
C VAL A 135 6.11 7.62 7.56
N ARG A 136 4.89 7.75 7.05
CA ARG A 136 4.11 8.99 7.11
C ARG A 136 3.72 9.33 8.54
N GLU A 137 3.29 8.35 9.32
CA GLU A 137 2.99 8.57 10.73
C GLU A 137 4.21 9.06 11.49
N ILE A 138 5.36 8.40 11.34
CA ILE A 138 6.61 8.84 11.97
C ILE A 138 6.95 10.28 11.55
N ALA A 139 6.89 10.58 10.25
CA ALA A 139 7.18 11.91 9.75
C ALA A 139 6.26 12.98 10.33
N ASN A 140 4.95 12.72 10.37
CA ASN A 140 3.96 13.62 10.95
C ASN A 140 4.23 13.87 12.44
N GLN A 141 4.48 12.80 13.21
CA GLN A 141 4.74 12.92 14.64
C GLN A 141 6.06 13.65 14.94
N ILE A 142 7.04 13.59 14.04
CA ILE A 142 8.26 14.42 14.15
C ILE A 142 7.95 15.88 13.83
N ALA A 143 7.20 16.16 12.76
CA ALA A 143 6.79 17.51 12.39
C ALA A 143 5.93 18.18 13.49
N ASP A 144 5.07 17.41 14.17
CA ASP A 144 4.27 17.86 15.31
C ASP A 144 5.11 18.04 16.60
N GLY A 145 6.40 17.69 16.58
CA GLY A 145 7.30 17.76 17.75
C GLY A 145 7.05 16.71 18.82
N ILE A 146 6.19 15.71 18.55
CA ILE A 146 5.87 14.61 19.46
C ILE A 146 7.05 13.62 19.50
N LEU A 147 7.50 13.17 18.32
CA LEU A 147 8.72 12.39 18.19
C LEU A 147 9.91 13.34 18.04
N LYS A 148 10.86 13.22 18.97
CA LYS A 148 12.08 14.01 18.96
C LYS A 148 13.17 13.24 18.25
N TYR A 149 14.03 13.95 17.52
CA TYR A 149 15.11 13.31 16.76
C TYR A 149 16.42 14.09 16.82
N ALA A 150 17.50 13.37 16.58
CA ALA A 150 18.87 13.87 16.51
C ALA A 150 19.58 13.27 15.30
N LEU A 151 20.71 13.86 14.92
CA LEU A 151 21.49 13.46 13.76
C LEU A 151 22.88 12.96 14.20
N ARG A 152 23.45 12.04 13.44
CA ARG A 152 24.82 11.56 13.62
C ARG A 152 25.48 11.38 12.26
N ASP A 153 26.75 11.76 12.14
CA ASP A 153 27.48 11.56 10.90
C ASP A 153 27.53 10.08 10.50
N ALA A 154 27.44 9.81 9.20
CA ALA A 154 27.43 8.45 8.66
C ALA A 154 28.74 7.69 8.99
N ARG A 155 29.87 8.41 9.11
CA ARG A 155 31.18 7.85 9.49
C ARG A 155 31.34 7.59 10.99
N GLY A 156 30.31 7.84 11.80
CA GLY A 156 30.33 7.68 13.24
C GLY A 156 30.32 9.02 13.98
N GLY A 157 30.92 9.05 15.17
CA GLY A 157 30.90 10.22 16.04
C GLY A 157 29.70 10.27 16.99
N THR A 158 29.59 11.37 17.73
CA THR A 158 28.56 11.57 18.75
C THR A 158 27.25 11.95 18.08
N ILE A 159 26.13 11.36 18.51
CA ILE A 159 24.80 11.86 18.16
C ILE A 159 24.71 13.31 18.65
N SER A 160 24.16 14.21 17.83
CA SER A 160 24.07 15.64 18.18
C SER A 160 23.47 15.81 19.57
N SER A 161 24.16 16.55 20.44
CA SER A 161 23.71 16.80 21.82
C SER A 161 22.41 17.61 21.86
N THR A 162 22.14 18.38 20.81
CA THR A 162 20.90 19.11 20.59
C THR A 162 19.97 18.32 19.67
N LEU A 163 18.70 18.28 20.07
CA LEU A 163 17.62 17.79 19.21
C LEU A 163 17.46 18.72 18.02
N CYS A 164 17.09 18.14 16.88
CA CYS A 164 16.87 18.90 15.66
C CYS A 164 15.48 19.54 15.66
N SER A 165 15.32 20.63 14.89
CA SER A 165 14.03 21.31 14.78
C SER A 165 13.01 20.44 14.04
N PRO A 166 11.78 20.30 14.54
CA PRO A 166 10.65 19.69 13.83
C PRO A 166 10.39 20.29 12.44
N ASP A 167 10.67 21.58 12.24
CA ASP A 167 10.36 22.29 10.98
C ASP A 167 11.10 21.70 9.77
N LEU A 168 12.23 21.04 10.00
CA LEU A 168 12.96 20.34 8.96
C LEU A 168 12.15 19.16 8.39
N TRP A 169 11.06 18.74 9.05
CA TRP A 169 10.15 17.70 8.59
C TRP A 169 8.92 18.20 7.84
N ASN A 170 8.70 19.51 7.75
CA ASN A 170 7.63 20.12 6.97
C ASN A 170 7.95 20.06 5.47
N THR A 171 7.74 18.92 4.84
CA THR A 171 8.01 18.68 3.42
C THR A 171 6.92 17.85 2.76
N GLU A 172 6.71 18.10 1.46
CA GLU A 172 5.83 17.34 0.59
C GLU A 172 6.39 15.95 0.25
N SER A 173 7.71 15.75 0.40
CA SER A 173 8.39 14.51 0.03
C SER A 173 9.24 13.96 1.18
N ILE A 174 8.67 13.02 1.94
CA ILE A 174 9.36 12.34 3.03
C ILE A 174 10.21 11.14 2.57
N SER A 175 9.92 10.60 1.37
CA SER A 175 10.51 9.36 0.86
C SER A 175 12.05 9.34 0.90
N PRO A 176 12.77 10.42 0.51
CA PRO A 176 14.24 10.41 0.51
C PRO A 176 14.85 10.09 1.87
N ARG A 177 14.21 10.51 2.97
CA ARG A 177 14.71 10.27 4.33
C ARG A 177 14.62 8.81 4.74
N PHE A 178 13.69 8.05 4.18
CA PHE A 178 13.49 6.62 4.47
C PHE A 178 14.20 5.71 3.47
N TYR A 179 14.89 6.26 2.45
CA TYR A 179 15.67 5.45 1.52
C TYR A 179 16.86 4.80 2.24
N TRP A 180 17.64 5.60 2.98
CA TRP A 180 18.78 5.16 3.81
C TRP A 180 18.72 5.66 5.25
N CYS A 181 17.55 6.11 5.72
CA CYS A 181 17.34 6.60 7.09
C CYS A 181 18.31 7.75 7.48
N GLN A 182 18.52 8.66 6.54
CA GLN A 182 19.43 9.79 6.67
C GLN A 182 18.88 11.06 6.02
N MET A 183 19.42 12.20 6.41
CA MET A 183 19.12 13.49 5.78
C MET A 183 20.35 14.38 5.75
N ASN A 184 20.39 15.32 4.82
CA ASN A 184 21.37 16.41 4.83
C ASN A 184 20.77 17.59 5.61
N ARG A 185 21.42 18.00 6.70
CA ARG A 185 20.93 19.10 7.55
C ARG A 185 20.95 20.46 6.85
N GLU A 186 21.97 20.69 6.02
CA GLU A 186 22.17 21.95 5.28
C GLU A 186 21.26 22.04 4.05
N ASN A 187 20.80 20.89 3.54
CA ASN A 187 19.85 20.80 2.44
C ASN A 187 18.70 19.80 2.75
N PRO A 188 17.83 20.12 3.72
CA PRO A 188 16.86 19.18 4.29
C PRO A 188 15.67 18.84 3.37
N PHE A 189 15.49 19.62 2.29
CA PHE A 189 14.40 19.48 1.31
C PHE A 189 14.89 19.00 -0.07
N GLY A 190 16.17 18.64 -0.18
CA GLY A 190 16.74 18.07 -1.39
C GLY A 190 16.17 16.68 -1.71
N VAL A 191 16.22 16.30 -2.98
CA VAL A 191 15.77 14.97 -3.45
C VAL A 191 16.84 13.89 -3.34
N ALA A 192 18.09 14.27 -3.02
CA ALA A 192 19.19 13.34 -2.85
C ALA A 192 18.98 12.49 -1.59
N VAL A 193 19.37 11.22 -1.68
CA VAL A 193 19.20 10.23 -0.59
C VAL A 193 20.49 9.95 0.17
N GLY A 194 21.64 10.38 -0.36
CA GLY A 194 22.96 10.22 0.25
C GLY A 194 24.05 11.02 -0.46
N GLY A 195 25.24 11.01 0.14
CA GLY A 195 26.39 11.80 -0.27
C GLY A 195 27.07 12.45 0.93
N ASP A 196 28.01 13.36 0.67
CA ASP A 196 28.66 14.11 1.73
C ASP A 196 27.66 15.00 2.48
N GLY A 197 27.82 15.11 3.80
CA GLY A 197 26.92 15.88 4.67
C GLY A 197 25.60 15.19 5.03
N PHE A 198 25.33 13.97 4.53
CA PHE A 198 24.21 13.17 5.01
C PHE A 198 24.52 12.55 6.37
N GLN A 199 23.54 12.68 7.28
CA GLN A 199 23.63 12.22 8.65
C GLN A 199 22.50 11.23 8.93
N SER A 200 22.84 10.14 9.61
CA SER A 200 21.88 9.14 10.10
C SER A 200 20.88 9.77 11.06
N ILE A 201 19.60 9.44 10.89
CA ILE A 201 18.52 9.94 11.73
C ILE A 201 18.30 8.99 12.91
N PHE A 202 18.23 9.56 14.11
CA PHE A 202 17.95 8.84 15.34
C PHE A 202 16.75 9.46 16.06
N ILE A 203 15.82 8.64 16.52
CA ILE A 203 14.67 9.04 17.33
C ILE A 203 15.03 8.93 18.81
N GLU A 204 14.70 9.93 19.61
CA GLU A 204 14.87 9.89 21.06
C GLU A 204 13.93 8.84 21.66
N ARG A 205 14.50 7.84 22.35
CA ARG A 205 13.78 6.69 22.91
C ARG A 205 12.66 7.13 23.86
N ALA A 206 12.91 8.09 24.74
CA ALA A 206 11.89 8.58 25.67
C ALA A 206 10.67 9.18 24.95
N SER A 207 10.87 9.86 23.82
CA SER A 207 9.77 10.39 23.00
C SER A 207 9.03 9.28 22.27
N LEU A 208 9.75 8.28 21.75
CA LEU A 208 9.18 7.10 21.10
C LEU A 208 8.33 6.27 22.06
N ASP A 209 8.85 5.96 23.25
CA ASP A 209 8.15 5.16 24.26
C ASP A 209 6.86 5.87 24.71
N ARG A 210 6.90 7.19 24.92
CA ARG A 210 5.72 8.00 25.25
C ARG A 210 4.68 7.97 24.13
N PHE A 211 5.12 8.11 22.87
CA PHE A 211 4.25 8.02 21.70
C PHE A 211 3.58 6.64 21.60
N LEU A 212 4.33 5.56 21.79
CA LEU A 212 3.78 4.21 21.74
C LEU A 212 2.78 3.98 22.89
N ALA A 213 3.11 4.42 24.10
CA ALA A 213 2.21 4.31 25.26
C ALA A 213 0.89 5.07 25.04
N SER A 214 0.93 6.28 24.48
CA SER A 214 -0.29 7.05 24.22
C SER A 214 -1.21 6.36 23.20
N ARG A 215 -0.65 5.62 22.24
CA ARG A 215 -1.42 4.83 21.28
C ARG A 215 -2.12 3.63 21.93
N VAL A 216 -1.45 2.92 22.83
CA VAL A 216 -2.06 1.79 23.56
C VAL A 216 -3.25 2.31 24.38
N THR A 217 -3.05 3.41 25.10
CA THR A 217 -4.12 4.05 25.87
C THR A 217 -5.28 4.49 24.97
N ALA A 218 -5.01 5.13 23.83
CA ALA A 218 -6.04 5.55 22.87
C ALA A 218 -6.76 4.38 22.18
N GLN A 219 -6.09 3.23 22.01
CA GLN A 219 -6.72 2.01 21.52
C GLN A 219 -7.62 1.36 22.58
N SER A 220 -7.24 1.44 23.87
CA SER A 220 -8.03 0.93 24.99
C SER A 220 -9.19 1.85 25.41
N SER A 221 -9.10 3.16 25.14
CA SER A 221 -10.12 4.15 25.51
C SER A 221 -11.16 4.43 24.43
N LYS A 222 -10.99 3.88 23.22
CA LYS A 222 -12.12 3.76 22.30
C LYS A 222 -13.12 2.82 22.99
N PRO A 223 -14.37 3.25 23.27
CA PRO A 223 -15.37 2.34 23.80
C PRO A 223 -15.40 1.13 22.89
N ASP A 224 -15.45 -0.05 23.50
CA ASP A 224 -15.60 -1.33 22.83
C ASP A 224 -16.79 -1.23 21.88
N ARG A 225 -16.53 -0.77 20.66
CA ARG A 225 -17.36 -1.09 19.51
C ARG A 225 -17.02 -2.55 19.33
N GLY A 226 -17.73 -3.38 20.09
CA GLY A 226 -17.61 -4.84 20.10
C GLY A 226 -17.39 -5.32 18.67
N PRO A 227 -16.67 -6.44 18.51
CA PRO A 227 -15.95 -6.81 17.30
C PRO A 227 -16.73 -6.32 16.09
N LYS A 228 -16.15 -5.42 15.28
CA LYS A 228 -16.74 -5.08 13.96
C LYS A 228 -17.03 -6.41 13.33
N LYS A 229 -18.27 -6.87 13.44
CA LYS A 229 -18.69 -8.14 12.88
C LYS A 229 -18.53 -7.86 11.41
N ALA A 230 -17.44 -8.38 10.85
CA ALA A 230 -17.39 -8.76 9.47
C ALA A 230 -18.47 -9.82 9.31
N TYR A 231 -19.73 -9.39 9.35
CA TYR A 231 -20.72 -10.00 8.51
C TYR A 231 -20.09 -9.96 7.14
N SER A 232 -20.02 -11.09 6.43
CA SER A 232 -19.67 -10.99 5.04
C SER A 232 -20.65 -9.96 4.46
N LEU A 233 -20.12 -8.89 3.86
CA LEU A 233 -20.93 -7.81 3.30
C LEU A 233 -22.05 -8.39 2.42
N GLU A 234 -21.76 -9.52 1.79
CA GLU A 234 -22.63 -10.35 0.97
C GLU A 234 -23.85 -10.92 1.73
N GLU A 235 -23.68 -11.53 2.90
CA GLU A 235 -24.77 -12.20 3.64
C GLU A 235 -25.85 -11.26 4.18
N LYS A 236 -25.58 -9.96 4.28
CA LYS A 236 -26.56 -8.98 4.79
C LYS A 236 -27.05 -7.98 3.76
N LEU A 237 -26.15 -7.49 2.92
CA LEU A 237 -26.49 -6.44 1.96
C LEU A 237 -27.24 -7.00 0.75
N LEU A 238 -26.88 -8.20 0.29
CA LEU A 238 -27.55 -8.80 -0.87
C LEU A 238 -28.98 -9.24 -0.55
N PRO A 239 -29.29 -9.88 0.61
CA PRO A 239 -30.69 -10.18 0.94
C PRO A 239 -31.56 -8.93 1.08
N TYR A 240 -31.03 -7.85 1.67
CA TYR A 240 -31.79 -6.59 1.74
C TYR A 240 -31.99 -5.97 0.36
N ALA A 241 -30.95 -5.96 -0.50
CA ALA A 241 -31.08 -5.52 -1.88
C ALA A 241 -32.17 -6.30 -2.62
N GLN A 242 -32.19 -7.62 -2.41
CA GLN A 242 -33.16 -8.53 -3.00
C GLN A 242 -34.59 -8.19 -2.59
N THR A 243 -34.85 -7.82 -1.32
CA THR A 243 -36.20 -7.37 -0.92
C THR A 243 -36.66 -6.12 -1.67
N ILE A 244 -35.75 -5.20 -1.96
CA ILE A 244 -36.05 -4.00 -2.78
C ILE A 244 -36.31 -4.42 -4.22
N TYR A 245 -35.57 -5.39 -4.76
CA TYR A 245 -35.77 -5.88 -6.11
C TYR A 245 -37.13 -6.58 -6.28
N GLU A 246 -37.48 -7.45 -5.34
CA GLU A 246 -38.73 -8.20 -5.34
C GLU A 246 -39.96 -7.30 -5.14
N ALA A 247 -39.86 -6.24 -4.34
CA ALA A 247 -40.93 -5.25 -4.20
C ALA A 247 -41.24 -4.56 -5.54
N VAL A 248 -40.21 -4.23 -6.32
CA VAL A 248 -40.39 -3.62 -7.65
C VAL A 248 -40.92 -4.64 -8.66
N GLU A 249 -40.46 -5.89 -8.62
CA GLU A 249 -40.96 -6.95 -9.50
C GLU A 249 -42.42 -7.31 -9.22
N ARG A 250 -42.84 -7.26 -7.95
CA ARG A 250 -44.26 -7.39 -7.54
C ARG A 250 -45.11 -6.17 -7.85
N GLY A 251 -44.52 -5.07 -8.33
CA GLY A 251 -45.22 -3.82 -8.64
C GLY A 251 -45.60 -3.00 -7.41
N GLU A 252 -45.04 -3.30 -6.25
CA GLU A 252 -45.29 -2.59 -4.98
C GLU A 252 -44.52 -1.25 -4.91
N SER A 253 -43.49 -1.07 -5.74
CA SER A 253 -42.72 0.16 -5.83
C SER A 253 -42.11 0.37 -7.21
N GLU A 254 -41.83 1.62 -7.57
CA GLU A 254 -41.04 1.92 -8.77
C GLU A 254 -39.55 1.58 -8.59
N PRO A 255 -38.82 1.24 -9.67
CA PRO A 255 -37.38 1.04 -9.60
C PRO A 255 -36.68 2.30 -9.07
N PRO A 256 -36.00 2.24 -7.91
CA PRO A 256 -35.30 3.40 -7.38
C PRO A 256 -34.15 3.82 -8.31
N THR A 257 -33.82 5.11 -8.29
CA THR A 257 -32.54 5.59 -8.81
C THR A 257 -31.37 5.08 -7.95
N ARG A 258 -30.14 5.19 -8.48
CA ARG A 258 -28.94 4.75 -7.75
C ARG A 258 -28.79 5.48 -6.42
N ASP A 259 -29.11 6.77 -6.36
CA ASP A 259 -28.93 7.58 -5.15
C ASP A 259 -30.04 7.32 -4.12
N GLU A 260 -31.28 7.10 -4.55
CA GLU A 260 -32.36 6.65 -3.67
C GLU A 260 -32.06 5.27 -3.07
N PHE A 261 -31.52 4.35 -3.89
CA PHE A 261 -31.09 3.03 -3.41
C PHE A 261 -29.99 3.15 -2.37
N VAL A 262 -28.99 4.02 -2.60
CA VAL A 262 -27.93 4.29 -1.62
C VAL A 262 -28.50 4.91 -0.33
N SER A 263 -29.48 5.80 -0.44
CA SER A 263 -30.15 6.40 0.72
C SER A 263 -30.85 5.33 1.57
N LYS A 264 -31.65 4.46 0.94
CA LYS A 264 -32.34 3.34 1.63
C LYS A 264 -31.37 2.39 2.34
N PHE A 265 -30.17 2.21 1.78
CA PHE A 265 -29.10 1.42 2.41
C PHE A 265 -28.45 2.13 3.59
N ARG A 266 -28.24 3.45 3.49
CA ARG A 266 -27.69 4.25 4.58
C ARG A 266 -28.64 4.31 5.77
N ASP A 267 -29.94 4.42 5.51
CA ASP A 267 -30.96 4.46 6.57
C ASP A 267 -31.06 3.12 7.32
N LYS A 268 -30.89 2.00 6.60
CA LYS A 268 -30.91 0.66 7.18
C LYS A 268 -29.58 0.23 7.80
N PHE A 269 -28.47 0.67 7.20
CA PHE A 269 -27.10 0.30 7.56
C PHE A 269 -26.20 1.55 7.58
N PRO A 270 -26.27 2.37 8.64
CA PRO A 270 -25.56 3.65 8.71
C PRO A 270 -24.03 3.51 8.70
N ASP A 271 -23.53 2.33 9.07
CA ASP A 271 -22.09 2.03 9.11
C ASP A 271 -21.51 1.50 7.77
N VAL A 272 -22.35 1.30 6.75
CA VAL A 272 -21.90 0.80 5.44
C VAL A 272 -21.42 1.95 4.57
N SER A 273 -20.24 1.80 3.97
CA SER A 273 -19.67 2.85 3.12
C SER A 273 -20.44 2.99 1.80
N ILE A 274 -20.65 4.24 1.35
CA ILE A 274 -21.31 4.55 0.08
C ILE A 274 -20.66 3.83 -1.12
N PRO A 275 -19.31 3.78 -1.24
CA PRO A 275 -18.66 3.07 -2.34
C PRO A 275 -19.01 1.58 -2.40
N VAL A 276 -19.19 0.92 -1.25
CA VAL A 276 -19.61 -0.49 -1.18
C VAL A 276 -20.98 -0.65 -1.80
N VAL A 277 -21.99 0.11 -1.37
CA VAL A 277 -23.36 -0.03 -1.90
C VAL A 277 -23.38 0.27 -3.40
N ARG A 278 -22.66 1.32 -3.82
CA ARG A 278 -22.62 1.76 -5.21
C ARG A 278 -21.93 0.79 -6.16
N ASN A 279 -20.84 0.16 -5.73
CA ASN A 279 -19.98 -0.62 -6.63
C ASN A 279 -20.15 -2.12 -6.47
N PHE A 280 -20.71 -2.57 -5.34
CA PHE A 280 -20.85 -4.00 -5.04
C PHE A 280 -22.31 -4.46 -5.09
N VAL A 281 -23.23 -3.70 -4.49
CA VAL A 281 -24.64 -4.10 -4.38
C VAL A 281 -25.47 -3.60 -5.57
N TRP A 282 -25.37 -2.32 -5.92
CA TRP A 282 -26.13 -1.75 -7.03
C TRP A 282 -25.99 -2.47 -8.39
N PRO A 283 -24.81 -3.04 -8.76
CA PRO A 283 -24.68 -3.82 -9.99
C PRO A 283 -25.48 -5.13 -10.02
N THR A 284 -25.93 -5.66 -8.88
CA THR A 284 -26.71 -6.92 -8.83
C THR A 284 -28.19 -6.73 -9.14
N ARG A 285 -28.65 -5.49 -9.38
CA ARG A 285 -30.05 -5.21 -9.71
C ARG A 285 -30.54 -5.93 -10.98
N PRO A 286 -31.85 -6.22 -11.09
CA PRO A 286 -32.40 -6.87 -12.28
C PRO A 286 -32.12 -6.07 -13.55
N LYS A 287 -31.60 -6.74 -14.60
CA LYS A 287 -31.26 -6.11 -15.89
C LYS A 287 -32.46 -5.47 -16.58
N ALA A 288 -33.67 -5.94 -16.28
CA ALA A 288 -34.93 -5.40 -16.81
C ALA A 288 -35.16 -3.92 -16.44
N TRP A 289 -34.57 -3.44 -15.34
CA TRP A 289 -34.71 -2.05 -14.91
C TRP A 289 -34.00 -1.07 -15.83
N ASN A 290 -32.94 -1.51 -16.51
CA ASN A 290 -32.21 -0.67 -17.46
C ASN A 290 -33.02 -0.37 -18.75
N ARG A 291 -34.08 -1.14 -19.04
CA ARG A 291 -34.91 -0.95 -20.25
C ARG A 291 -36.09 0.01 -20.06
N ARG A 292 -36.57 0.23 -18.82
CA ARG A 292 -37.69 1.15 -18.54
C ARG A 292 -37.27 2.63 -18.58
N ALA A 293 -36.03 2.95 -18.20
CA ALA A 293 -35.50 4.32 -18.27
C ALA A 293 -35.33 4.85 -19.71
N ALA A 294 -35.23 3.97 -20.71
CA ALA A 294 -35.04 4.35 -22.12
C ALA A 294 -36.35 4.60 -22.90
N LYS A 295 -37.53 4.44 -22.26
CA LYS A 295 -38.84 4.70 -22.89
C LYS A 295 -39.50 6.01 -22.44
N GLY A 296 -38.78 6.86 -21.71
CA GLY A 296 -39.27 8.13 -21.20
C GLY A 296 -38.34 9.30 -21.55
N SER A 297 -37.86 9.36 -22.79
CA SER A 297 -37.19 10.52 -23.38
C SER A 297 -37.85 10.86 -24.71
#